data_AF-J3M4J6-F1
#
_entry.id   AF-J3M4J6-F1
#
_cell.length_a   1.000
_cell.length_b   1.000
_cell.length_c   1.000
_cell.angle_alpha   90.00
_cell.angle_beta   90.00
_cell.angle_gamma   90.00
#
_symmetry.space_group_name_H-M   'P 1'
#
loop_
_entity.id
_entity.type
_entity.pdbx_description
1 polymer ?
#
loop_
_entity_poly.entity_id
_entity_poly.type
_entity_poly.pdbx_seq_one_letter_code
_entity_poly.pdbx_strand_id
1 'polypeptide(L)'
;MGVGVVKVEDIVDTGNTVSCLIAHLEKKGASSISVCTFLDKPARRTANFQLVGDGKFYRGFECPDYFVVGYGMDYAELYRNLPYIGVLKAEMYKKDTSN
;
A
#
# COMPACT_ATOMS: atom_id res chain seq x y z
N MET A 1 25.44 -15.52 -0.69
CA MET A 1 25.07 -14.10 -0.87
C MET A 1 23.55 -14.03 -0.87
N GLY A 2 22.95 -13.05 -0.18
CA GLY A 2 21.50 -12.85 -0.18
C GLY A 2 21.00 -12.29 -1.52
N VAL A 3 19.68 -12.29 -1.73
CA VAL A 3 19.04 -11.73 -2.94
C VAL A 3 18.39 -10.38 -2.62
N GLY A 4 18.48 -9.45 -3.56
CA GLY A 4 17.71 -8.20 -3.50
C GLY A 4 16.25 -8.45 -3.87
N VAL A 5 15.33 -7.87 -3.11
CA VAL A 5 13.88 -8.03 -3.31
C VAL A 5 13.25 -6.67 -3.57
N VAL A 6 12.39 -6.59 -4.59
CA VAL A 6 11.52 -5.42 -4.83
C VAL A 6 10.09 -5.87 -4.64
N LYS A 7 9.42 -5.34 -3.61
CA LYS A 7 7.99 -5.53 -3.43
C LYS A 7 7.24 -4.48 -4.24
N VAL A 8 6.28 -4.92 -5.05
CA VAL A 8 5.33 -4.06 -5.75
C VAL A 8 3.99 -4.10 -5.01
N GLU A 9 3.52 -2.93 -4.61
CA GLU A 9 2.22 -2.69 -3.96
C GLU A 9 1.35 -1.77 -4.83
N ASP A 10 0.05 -1.94 -4.74
CA ASP A 10 -0.93 -1.03 -5.32
C ASP A 10 -1.04 0.27 -4.51
N ILE A 11 -1.14 0.14 -3.19
CA ILE A 11 -1.26 1.27 -2.27
C ILE A 11 -0.56 0.98 -0.95
N VAL A 12 0.19 1.96 -0.45
CA VAL A 12 0.69 1.94 0.92
C VAL A 12 -0.06 2.96 1.74
N ASP A 13 -0.83 2.44 2.69
CA ASP A 13 -1.71 3.20 3.57
C ASP A 13 -1.08 3.38 4.97
N THR A 14 -1.57 2.68 5.98
CA THR A 14 -0.98 2.70 7.34
C THR A 14 0.47 2.24 7.37
N GLY A 15 0.87 1.39 6.42
CA GLY A 15 2.21 0.81 6.30
C GLY A 15 2.43 -0.49 7.06
N ASN A 16 1.42 -0.98 7.80
CA ASN A 16 1.56 -2.20 8.59
C ASN A 16 1.89 -3.43 7.72
N THR A 17 1.25 -3.55 6.55
CA THR A 17 1.52 -4.63 5.59
C THR A 17 2.98 -4.62 5.13
N VAL A 18 3.46 -3.45 4.70
CA VAL A 18 4.85 -3.26 4.26
C VAL A 18 5.83 -3.57 5.39
N SER A 19 5.58 -3.07 6.60
CA SER A 19 6.42 -3.32 7.77
C SER A 19 6.53 -4.82 8.09
N CYS A 20 5.39 -5.52 8.13
CA CYS A 20 5.35 -6.95 8.36
C CYS A 20 6.12 -7.74 7.29
N LEU A 21 5.93 -7.38 6.02
CA LEU A 21 6.57 -8.05 4.91
C LEU A 21 8.09 -7.83 4.89
N ILE A 22 8.55 -6.60 5.17
CA ILE A 22 9.99 -6.30 5.29
C ILE A 22 10.62 -7.20 6.36
N ALA A 23 10.04 -7.22 7.57
CA ALA A 23 10.55 -8.05 8.66
C ALA A 23 10.55 -9.55 8.31
N HIS A 24 9.55 -10.01 7.53
CA HIS A 24 9.49 -11.39 7.07
C HIS A 24 10.61 -11.73 6.06
N LEU A 25 10.82 -10.86 5.08
CA LEU A 25 11.83 -11.06 4.03
C LEU A 25 13.26 -10.90 4.56
N GLU A 26 13.47 -10.00 5.51
CA GLU A 26 14.75 -9.83 6.19
C GLU A 26 15.14 -11.11 6.95
N LYS A 27 14.19 -11.70 7.70
CA LYS A 27 14.38 -12.99 8.37
C LYS A 27 14.69 -14.15 7.41
N LYS A 28 14.30 -14.03 6.14
CA LYS A 28 14.63 -15.00 5.07
C LYS A 28 15.98 -14.74 4.40
N GLY A 29 16.74 -13.74 4.84
CA GLY A 29 18.09 -13.46 4.34
C GLY A 29 18.12 -12.61 3.07
N ALA A 30 17.11 -11.79 2.82
CA ALA A 30 17.17 -10.79 1.75
C ALA A 30 18.34 -9.83 1.99
N SER A 31 19.15 -9.57 0.95
CA SER A 31 20.30 -8.64 1.04
C SER A 31 19.86 -7.18 0.99
N SER A 32 18.75 -6.91 0.31
CA SER A 32 18.08 -5.62 0.35
C SER A 32 16.60 -5.77 0.03
N ILE A 33 15.79 -4.83 0.53
CA ILE A 33 14.35 -4.82 0.33
C ILE A 33 13.92 -3.43 -0.08
N SER A 34 13.53 -3.29 -1.34
CA SER A 34 12.87 -2.08 -1.87
C SER A 34 11.35 -2.27 -1.88
N VAL A 35 10.63 -1.16 -1.80
CA VAL A 35 9.18 -1.12 -1.95
C VAL A 35 8.84 -0.13 -3.05
N CYS A 36 8.06 -0.56 -4.03
CA CYS A 36 7.50 0.25 -5.09
C CYS A 36 5.99 0.26 -4.92
N THR A 37 5.40 1.44 -4.77
CA THR A 37 3.95 1.58 -4.64
C THR A 37 3.40 2.50 -5.70
N PHE A 38 2.24 2.15 -6.24
CA PHE A 38 1.54 3.04 -7.16
C PHE A 38 0.97 4.26 -6.41
N LEU A 39 0.25 4.05 -5.30
CA LEU A 39 -0.24 5.12 -4.43
C LEU A 39 0.41 5.08 -3.04
N ASP A 40 0.75 6.24 -2.49
CA ASP A 40 1.25 6.38 -1.11
C ASP A 40 0.36 7.37 -0.34
N LYS A 41 -0.11 7.00 0.85
CA LYS A 41 -0.92 7.84 1.75
C LYS A 41 -0.12 8.24 2.99
N PRO A 42 0.84 9.18 2.88
CA PRO A 42 1.66 9.58 4.01
C PRO A 42 0.83 10.14 5.18
N ALA A 43 -0.30 10.80 4.89
CA ALA A 43 -1.22 11.33 5.91
C ALA A 43 -1.84 10.25 6.82
N ARG A 44 -1.88 8.99 6.37
CA ARG A 44 -2.41 7.84 7.14
C ARG A 44 -1.32 6.94 7.72
N ARG A 45 -0.04 7.30 7.53
CA ARG A 45 1.10 6.51 7.97
C ARG A 45 1.09 6.37 9.49
N THR A 46 1.11 5.14 9.98
CA THR A 46 1.25 4.83 11.41
C THR A 46 2.40 3.87 11.68
N ALA A 47 2.71 2.99 10.73
CA ALA A 47 3.86 2.12 10.81
C ALA A 47 5.15 2.89 10.51
N ASN A 48 6.12 2.80 11.42
CA ASN A 48 7.50 3.16 11.14
C ASN A 48 8.22 1.91 10.60
N PHE A 49 8.46 1.86 9.29
CA PHE A 49 9.21 0.79 8.65
C PHE A 49 10.49 1.35 8.05
N GLN A 50 11.55 0.54 8.10
CA GLN A 50 12.84 0.86 7.50
C GLN A 50 13.12 -0.12 6.38
N LEU A 51 13.73 0.36 5.30
CA LEU A 51 14.16 -0.50 4.20
C LEU A 51 15.47 -1.18 4.58
N VAL A 52 15.69 -2.38 4.03
CA VAL A 52 16.86 -3.19 4.33
C VAL A 52 17.93 -2.98 3.27
N GLY A 53 19.18 -2.84 3.70
CA GLY A 53 20.34 -2.68 2.81
C GLY A 53 20.28 -1.40 1.98
N ASP A 54 20.50 -1.52 0.67
CA ASP A 54 20.38 -0.43 -0.31
C ASP A 54 18.95 -0.23 -0.84
N GLY A 55 17.96 -0.82 -0.15
CA GLY A 55 16.56 -0.76 -0.52
C GLY A 55 16.04 0.69 -0.63
N LYS A 56 15.15 0.92 -1.59
CA LYS A 56 14.52 2.23 -1.84
C LYS A 56 13.00 2.19 -1.75
N PHE A 57 12.40 3.32 -1.39
CA PHE A 57 10.96 3.54 -1.42
C PHE A 57 10.60 4.30 -2.70
N TYR A 58 10.09 3.59 -3.71
CA TYR A 58 9.63 4.18 -4.95
C TYR A 58 8.14 4.53 -4.81
N ARG A 59 7.83 5.81 -4.93
CA ARG A 59 6.45 6.32 -4.92
C ARG A 59 6.02 6.70 -6.34
N GLY A 60 4.89 6.16 -6.79
CA GLY A 60 4.23 6.61 -8.00
C GLY A 60 3.55 7.96 -7.78
N PHE A 61 2.48 7.96 -6.97
CA PHE A 61 1.70 9.17 -6.66
C PHE A 61 1.39 9.26 -5.18
N GLU A 62 1.38 10.48 -4.66
CA GLU A 62 0.85 10.76 -3.33
C GLU A 62 -0.68 10.87 -3.40
N CYS A 63 -1.36 10.13 -2.52
CA CYS A 63 -2.80 10.07 -2.43
C CYS A 63 -3.25 10.73 -1.12
N PRO A 64 -4.19 11.69 -1.15
CA PRO A 64 -4.83 12.20 0.07
C PRO A 64 -5.61 11.10 0.82
N ASP A 65 -6.16 11.45 1.98
CA ASP A 65 -7.03 10.55 2.75
C ASP A 65 -8.41 10.37 2.09
N TYR A 66 -8.44 9.61 0.99
CA TYR A 66 -9.63 9.19 0.28
C TYR A 66 -9.69 7.67 0.16
N PHE A 67 -10.88 7.09 0.28
CA PHE A 67 -11.08 5.69 -0.11
C PHE A 67 -11.10 5.61 -1.64
N VAL A 68 -10.16 4.86 -2.24
CA VAL A 68 -9.99 4.78 -3.70
C VAL A 68 -10.19 3.37 -4.20
N VAL A 69 -10.69 3.24 -5.43
CA VAL A 69 -10.92 1.98 -6.15
C VAL A 69 -10.47 2.11 -7.61
N GLY A 70 -10.34 0.98 -8.31
CA GLY A 70 -9.90 0.92 -9.69
C GLY A 70 -8.42 0.59 -9.84
N TYR A 71 -8.01 0.22 -11.06
CA TYR A 71 -6.64 -0.18 -11.37
C TYR A 71 -6.05 -1.23 -10.41
N GLY A 72 -6.85 -2.24 -10.09
CA GLY A 72 -6.51 -3.32 -9.16
C GLY A 72 -7.01 -3.12 -7.73
N MET A 73 -7.22 -1.89 -7.27
CA MET A 73 -7.79 -1.60 -5.95
C MET A 73 -9.30 -1.86 -5.94
N ASP A 74 -9.81 -2.36 -4.81
CA ASP A 74 -11.18 -2.84 -4.69
C ASP A 74 -11.90 -2.34 -3.45
N TYR A 75 -13.23 -2.46 -3.49
CA TYR A 75 -14.09 -2.50 -2.31
C TYR A 75 -15.03 -3.68 -2.45
N ALA A 76 -15.00 -4.60 -1.48
CA ALA A 76 -15.76 -5.85 -1.52
C ALA A 76 -15.56 -6.62 -2.84
N GLU A 77 -14.30 -6.69 -3.31
CA GLU A 77 -13.88 -7.33 -4.56
C GLU A 77 -14.42 -6.69 -5.85
N LEU A 78 -15.20 -5.61 -5.75
CA LEU A 78 -15.71 -4.87 -6.88
C LEU A 78 -14.71 -3.79 -7.35
N TYR A 79 -14.92 -3.28 -8.56
CA TYR A 79 -14.23 -2.13 -9.14
C TYR A 79 -12.76 -2.32 -9.56
N ARG A 80 -12.14 -3.50 -9.34
CA ARG A 80 -10.72 -3.77 -9.71
C ARG A 80 -10.39 -3.44 -11.17
N ASN A 81 -11.31 -3.69 -12.08
CA ASN A 81 -11.12 -3.60 -13.53
C ASN A 81 -11.40 -2.20 -14.10
N LEU A 82 -11.75 -1.21 -13.28
CA LEU A 82 -11.90 0.16 -13.77
C LEU A 82 -10.56 0.67 -14.32
N PRO A 83 -10.54 1.30 -15.51
CA PRO A 83 -9.31 1.76 -16.16
C PRO A 83 -8.81 3.10 -15.58
N TYR A 84 -9.35 3.53 -14.45
CA TYR A 84 -9.04 4.79 -13.77
C TYR A 84 -9.14 4.61 -12.26
N ILE A 85 -8.55 5.55 -11.51
CA ILE A 85 -8.71 5.66 -10.06
C ILE A 85 -9.94 6.52 -9.74
N GLY A 86 -10.87 5.97 -8.96
CA GLY A 86 -12.05 6.67 -8.47
C GLY A 86 -12.05 6.77 -6.95
N VAL A 87 -12.60 7.88 -6.42
CA VAL A 87 -12.91 8.00 -4.99
C VAL A 87 -14.27 7.36 -4.75
N LEU A 88 -14.32 6.37 -3.86
CA LEU A 88 -15.56 5.72 -3.48
C LEU A 88 -16.39 6.66 -2.59
N LYS A 89 -17.68 6.82 -2.89
CA LYS A 89 -18.58 7.64 -2.09
C LYS A 89 -18.72 7.06 -0.68
N ALA A 90 -18.74 7.94 0.33
CA ALA A 90 -18.79 7.54 1.74
C ALA A 90 -20.02 6.68 2.08
N GLU A 91 -21.17 6.96 1.47
CA GLU A 91 -22.42 6.18 1.60
C GLU A 91 -22.26 4.69 1.26
N MET A 92 -21.24 4.33 0.48
CA MET A 92 -20.99 2.94 0.10
C MET A 92 -20.31 2.11 1.19
N TYR A 93 -19.61 2.74 2.14
CA TYR A 93 -18.80 2.05 3.15
C TYR A 93 -18.99 2.55 4.59
N LYS A 94 -19.64 3.69 4.78
CA LYS A 94 -20.15 4.13 6.08
C LYS A 94 -21.62 3.74 6.15
N LYS A 95 -21.98 2.86 7.08
CA LYS A 95 -23.39 2.64 7.41
C LYS A 95 -23.94 3.93 8.02
N ASP A 96 -25.16 4.31 7.64
CA ASP A 96 -25.88 5.38 8.33
C ASP A 96 -25.98 5.05 9.81
N THR A 97 -25.36 5.88 10.65
CA THR A 97 -25.47 5.79 12.11
C THR A 97 -26.76 6.43 12.62
N SER A 98 -27.77 6.57 11.77
CA SER A 98 -29.08 7.14 12.08
C SER A 98 -29.97 6.07 12.71
N ASN A 99 -29.82 5.84 14.02
CA ASN A 99 -30.84 5.17 14.83
C ASN A 99 -30.94 5.85 16.19
#